data_AF-A0A938M502-F1
#
_entry.id   AF-A0A938M502-F1
#
_cell.length_a   1.000
_cell.length_b   1.000
_cell.length_c   1.000
_cell.angle_alpha   90.00
_cell.angle_beta   90.00
_cell.angle_gamma   90.00
#
_symmetry.space_group_name_H-M   'P 1'
#
loop_
_entity.id
_entity.type
_entity.pdbx_description
1 polymer ?
#
loop_
_entity_poly.entity_id
_entity_poly.type
_entity_poly.pdbx_seq_one_letter_code
_entity_poly.pdbx_strand_id
1 'polypeptide(L)'
;LVVGETFNPPGNWSSCPPHRHEVDNLPEEVCMEEVYHFKVAPSQGYGFQRIYTDNGSTDVAYVVKDGSTVAIPCGYHPVAAAPGYRLYYLWILAGACRVLQPRDDPQHAWLKNCEPIVEELGA
;
A
#
# COMPACT_ATOMS: atom_id res chain seq x y z
N LEU A 1 -15.39 -3.55 -9.72
CA LEU A 1 -14.61 -2.30 -9.62
C LEU A 1 -14.83 -1.65 -8.25
N VAL A 2 -13.74 -1.39 -7.55
CA VAL A 2 -13.66 -0.55 -6.36
C VAL A 2 -12.60 0.51 -6.63
N VAL A 3 -12.87 1.75 -6.23
CA VAL A 3 -11.97 2.88 -6.47
C VAL A 3 -11.90 3.68 -5.17
N GLY A 4 -10.70 4.13 -4.84
CA GLY A 4 -10.51 5.12 -3.79
C GLY A 4 -9.22 5.89 -4.00
N GLU A 5 -8.95 6.79 -3.06
CA GLU A 5 -7.80 7.65 -3.13
C GLU A 5 -7.15 7.78 -1.75
N THR A 6 -5.84 7.97 -1.75
CA THR A 6 -5.06 8.14 -0.53
C THR A 6 -4.22 9.40 -0.62
N PHE A 7 -4.30 10.24 0.41
CA PHE A 7 -3.43 11.39 0.61
C PHE A 7 -2.36 11.03 1.63
N ASN A 8 -1.11 11.01 1.21
CA ASN A 8 0.04 10.68 2.03
C ASN A 8 0.80 11.98 2.37
N PRO A 9 0.79 12.43 3.65
CA PRO A 9 1.60 13.57 4.07
C PRO A 9 3.10 13.34 3.82
N PRO A 10 3.91 14.41 3.75
CA PRO A 10 5.35 14.28 3.54
C PRO A 10 6.03 13.42 4.59
N GLY A 11 6.82 12.43 4.16
CA GLY A 11 7.54 11.51 5.07
C GLY A 11 6.68 10.38 5.67
N ASN A 12 5.35 10.40 5.49
CA ASN A 12 4.48 9.36 6.04
C ASN A 12 4.47 8.11 5.15
N TRP A 13 3.94 7.01 5.71
CA TRP A 13 3.68 5.77 5.00
C TRP A 13 2.16 5.54 4.87
N SER A 14 1.76 4.84 3.82
CA SER A 14 0.40 4.36 3.59
C SER A 14 0.42 2.97 2.98
N SER A 15 -0.75 2.34 2.84
CA SER A 15 -0.86 0.88 2.66
C SER A 15 0.01 0.15 3.70
N CYS A 16 -0.04 0.65 4.94
CA CYS A 16 0.74 0.19 6.09
C CYS A 16 -0.20 -0.06 7.28
N PRO A 17 -0.19 -1.23 7.92
CA PRO A 17 0.65 -2.38 7.61
C PRO A 17 0.49 -2.89 6.17
N PRO A 18 1.59 -3.41 5.57
CA PRO A 18 1.54 -3.96 4.21
C PRO A 18 0.45 -5.01 4.12
N HIS A 19 -0.29 -5.02 3.00
CA HIS A 19 -1.36 -5.98 2.76
C HIS A 19 -1.37 -6.41 1.30
N ARG A 20 -2.05 -7.53 1.04
CA ARG A 20 -2.22 -8.12 -0.29
C ARG A 20 -3.66 -8.58 -0.51
N HIS A 21 -3.96 -8.99 -1.73
CA HIS A 21 -5.26 -9.47 -2.19
C HIS A 21 -5.09 -10.38 -3.41
N GLU A 22 -4.31 -11.46 -3.23
CA GLU A 22 -3.91 -12.38 -4.30
C GLU A 22 -4.64 -13.73 -4.28
N VAL A 23 -5.21 -14.13 -3.15
CA VAL A 23 -5.87 -15.45 -2.97
C VAL A 23 -7.39 -15.32 -2.89
N ASP A 24 -8.12 -16.13 -3.65
CA ASP A 24 -9.58 -16.27 -3.54
C ASP A 24 -9.94 -17.28 -2.44
N ASN A 25 -9.97 -16.80 -1.19
CA ASN A 25 -10.26 -17.62 -0.01
C ASN A 25 -10.99 -16.77 1.04
N LEU A 26 -12.21 -16.36 0.73
CA LEU A 26 -13.07 -15.66 1.69
C LEU A 26 -13.48 -16.59 2.84
N PRO A 27 -13.56 -16.09 4.09
CA PRO A 27 -13.50 -14.68 4.49
C PRO A 27 -12.09 -14.11 4.74
N GLU A 28 -11.02 -14.89 4.57
CA GLU A 28 -9.68 -14.46 4.94
C GLU A 28 -9.04 -13.49 3.94
N GLU A 29 -9.26 -13.71 2.65
CA GLU A 29 -8.66 -12.94 1.56
C GLU A 29 -9.55 -12.98 0.32
N VAL A 30 -9.54 -11.91 -0.47
CA VAL A 30 -10.16 -11.87 -1.80
C VAL A 30 -9.09 -11.62 -2.86
N CYS A 31 -9.21 -12.28 -4.01
CA CYS A 31 -8.35 -12.02 -5.15
C CYS A 31 -8.84 -10.78 -5.92
N MET A 32 -8.03 -9.72 -5.95
CA MET A 32 -8.26 -8.51 -6.73
C MET A 32 -6.97 -8.00 -7.33
N GLU A 33 -6.99 -7.63 -8.61
CA GLU A 33 -5.89 -6.89 -9.22
C GLU A 33 -5.99 -5.42 -8.84
N GLU A 34 -4.84 -4.78 -8.60
CA GLU A 34 -4.79 -3.37 -8.21
C GLU A 34 -3.82 -2.55 -9.08
N VAL A 35 -4.22 -1.29 -9.35
CA VAL A 35 -3.37 -0.30 -10.00
C VAL A 35 -3.39 1.00 -9.22
N TYR A 36 -2.21 1.58 -8.99
CA TYR A 36 -2.03 2.90 -8.39
C TYR A 36 -1.59 3.92 -9.44
N HIS A 37 -2.25 5.08 -9.48
CA HIS A 37 -1.82 6.24 -10.26
C HIS A 37 -1.43 7.39 -9.32
N PHE A 38 -0.18 7.83 -9.40
CA PHE A 38 0.43 8.75 -8.44
C PHE A 38 0.43 10.20 -8.93
N LYS A 39 0.20 11.12 -8.00
CA LYS A 39 0.49 12.55 -8.13
C LYS A 39 1.42 12.97 -7.00
N VAL A 40 2.38 13.85 -7.29
CA VAL A 40 3.35 14.34 -6.29
C VAL A 40 3.44 15.86 -6.34
N ALA A 41 3.51 16.48 -5.17
CA ALA A 41 3.60 17.93 -5.04
C ALA A 41 4.69 18.35 -4.02
N PRO A 42 5.66 19.20 -4.41
CA PRO A 42 5.94 19.69 -5.77
C PRO A 42 6.25 18.58 -6.80
N SER A 43 6.05 18.83 -8.10
CA SER A 43 6.05 17.79 -9.14
C SER A 43 7.41 17.14 -9.42
N GLN A 44 8.52 17.78 -9.03
CA GLN A 44 9.85 17.18 -9.05
C GLN A 44 10.10 16.19 -7.90
N GLY A 45 9.16 16.08 -6.97
CA GLY A 45 9.22 15.17 -5.84
C GLY A 45 9.13 13.70 -6.25
N TYR A 46 9.16 12.84 -5.24
CA TYR A 46 9.08 11.40 -5.42
C TYR A 46 8.54 10.71 -4.17
N GLY A 47 8.29 9.42 -4.29
CA GLY A 47 8.10 8.49 -3.18
C GLY A 47 8.63 7.11 -3.56
N PHE A 48 8.37 6.13 -2.71
CA PHE A 48 8.71 4.75 -2.96
C PHE A 48 7.48 3.86 -2.83
N GLN A 49 7.35 2.89 -3.72
CA GLN A 49 6.42 1.78 -3.55
C GLN A 49 7.23 0.49 -3.58
N ARG A 50 7.14 -0.30 -2.52
CA ARG A 50 7.73 -1.65 -2.50
C ARG A 50 6.64 -2.64 -2.88
N ILE A 51 6.95 -3.64 -3.69
CA ILE A 51 6.08 -4.79 -3.95
C ILE A 51 6.87 -6.05 -3.61
N TYR A 52 6.36 -6.88 -2.70
CA TYR A 52 7.05 -8.09 -2.27
C TYR A 52 6.09 -9.24 -1.90
N THR A 53 6.57 -10.47 -2.02
CA THR A 53 5.78 -11.70 -1.77
C THR A 53 6.41 -12.54 -0.66
N ASP A 54 5.61 -13.32 0.08
CA ASP A 54 6.10 -14.21 1.16
C ASP A 54 7.24 -15.14 0.72
N ASN A 55 7.16 -15.67 -0.50
CA ASN A 55 8.13 -16.63 -1.04
C ASN A 55 9.37 -15.96 -1.69
N GLY A 56 9.45 -14.63 -1.65
CA GLY A 56 10.56 -13.86 -2.25
C GLY A 56 10.64 -13.90 -3.78
N SER A 57 9.63 -14.42 -4.48
CA SER A 57 9.60 -14.44 -5.95
C SER A 57 9.58 -13.03 -6.55
N THR A 58 9.01 -12.08 -5.81
CA THR A 58 9.09 -10.65 -6.08
C THR A 58 9.51 -9.93 -4.80
N ASP A 59 10.49 -9.03 -4.91
CA ASP A 59 10.81 -8.00 -3.92
C ASP A 59 11.48 -6.84 -4.65
N VAL A 60 10.70 -5.82 -4.99
CA VAL A 60 11.13 -4.69 -5.81
C VAL A 60 10.68 -3.38 -5.17
N ALA A 61 11.50 -2.35 -5.28
CA ALA A 61 11.16 -0.99 -4.87
C ALA A 61 11.20 -0.05 -6.08
N TYR A 62 10.06 0.58 -6.36
CA TYR A 62 9.92 1.58 -7.41
C TYR A 62 10.06 2.98 -6.82
N VAL A 63 10.82 3.84 -7.48
CA VAL A 63 10.73 5.29 -7.28
C VAL A 63 9.53 5.79 -8.05
N VAL A 64 8.51 6.26 -7.35
CA VAL A 64 7.30 6.84 -7.97
C VAL A 64 7.45 8.36 -8.06
N LYS A 65 7.06 8.94 -9.19
CA LYS A 65 7.10 10.37 -9.48
C LYS A 65 5.72 10.87 -9.87
N ASP A 66 5.57 12.19 -10.05
CA ASP A 66 4.33 12.76 -10.53
C ASP A 66 3.90 12.13 -11.87
N GLY A 67 2.68 11.56 -11.91
CA GLY A 67 2.13 10.88 -13.09
C GLY A 67 2.55 9.41 -13.25
N SER A 68 3.32 8.83 -12.32
CA SER A 68 3.64 7.39 -12.35
C SER A 68 2.39 6.53 -12.19
N THR A 69 2.37 5.38 -12.86
CA THR A 69 1.35 4.33 -12.65
C THR A 69 2.05 3.02 -12.37
N VAL A 70 1.60 2.30 -11.34
CA VAL A 70 2.15 0.99 -10.95
C VAL A 70 1.02 -0.02 -10.90
N ALA A 71 1.18 -1.13 -11.62
CA ALA A 71 0.31 -2.30 -11.52
C ALA A 71 0.86 -3.24 -10.45
N ILE A 72 -0.05 -3.80 -9.65
CA ILE A 72 0.26 -4.65 -8.50
C ILE A 72 -0.40 -6.01 -8.78
N PRO A 73 0.31 -6.95 -9.42
CA PRO A 73 -0.28 -8.23 -9.79
C PRO A 73 -0.42 -9.19 -8.60
N CYS A 74 0.43 -9.04 -7.58
CA CYS A 74 0.44 -9.87 -6.37
C CYS A 74 1.31 -9.24 -5.29
N GLY A 75 1.28 -9.83 -4.08
CA GLY A 75 2.14 -9.44 -2.97
C GLY A 75 1.71 -8.16 -2.23
N TYR A 76 2.49 -7.83 -1.21
CA TYR A 76 2.29 -6.68 -0.35
C TYR A 76 2.87 -5.42 -0.96
N HIS A 77 2.17 -4.29 -0.82
CA HIS A 77 2.46 -3.08 -1.61
C HIS A 77 2.42 -1.76 -0.81
N PRO A 78 3.26 -1.60 0.25
CA PRO A 78 3.31 -0.36 1.01
C PRO A 78 3.91 0.81 0.21
N VAL A 79 3.51 2.03 0.57
CA VAL A 79 3.96 3.28 -0.06
C VAL A 79 4.57 4.21 0.98
N ALA A 80 5.70 4.81 0.64
CA ALA A 80 6.38 5.84 1.44
C ALA A 80 6.48 7.15 0.67
N ALA A 81 5.95 8.25 1.22
CA ALA A 81 6.17 9.58 0.67
C ALA A 81 7.58 10.08 1.05
N ALA A 82 8.32 10.66 0.11
CA ALA A 82 9.59 11.27 0.46
C ALA A 82 9.39 12.52 1.33
N PRO A 83 10.35 12.86 2.21
CA PRO A 83 10.26 14.07 3.05
C PRO A 83 10.08 15.34 2.22
N GLY A 84 9.20 16.23 2.67
CA GLY A 84 8.89 17.49 2.00
C GLY A 84 7.94 17.40 0.79
N TYR A 85 7.58 16.19 0.32
CA TYR A 85 6.70 15.99 -0.83
C TYR A 85 5.36 15.36 -0.41
N ARG A 86 4.25 16.03 -0.74
CA ARG A 86 2.93 15.40 -0.63
C ARG A 86 2.78 14.39 -1.74
N LEU A 87 2.37 13.18 -1.39
CA LEU A 87 2.14 12.10 -2.34
C LEU A 87 0.65 11.73 -2.29
N TYR A 88 0.06 11.60 -3.46
CA TYR A 88 -1.31 11.17 -3.66
C TYR A 88 -1.31 9.96 -4.57
N TYR A 89 -2.22 9.02 -4.35
CA TYR A 89 -2.52 8.02 -5.38
C TYR A 89 -4.01 7.69 -5.43
N LEU A 90 -4.50 7.57 -6.67
CA LEU A 90 -5.76 6.94 -6.99
C LEU A 90 -5.51 5.45 -7.13
N TRP A 91 -6.27 4.63 -6.41
CA TRP A 91 -6.17 3.18 -6.45
C TRP A 91 -7.45 2.56 -7.00
N ILE A 92 -7.28 1.54 -7.85
CA ILE A 92 -8.37 0.90 -8.58
C ILE A 92 -8.20 -0.61 -8.43
N LEU A 93 -9.23 -1.25 -7.87
CA LEU A 93 -9.31 -2.69 -7.63
C LEU A 93 -10.39 -3.35 -8.49
N ALA A 94 -10.06 -4.49 -9.07
CA ALA A 94 -11.00 -5.32 -9.82
C ALA A 94 -10.79 -6.81 -9.52
N GLY A 95 -11.89 -7.53 -9.33
CA GLY A 95 -11.89 -8.98 -9.10
C GLY A 95 -13.28 -9.56 -9.38
N ALA A 96 -13.46 -10.85 -9.11
CA ALA A 96 -14.71 -11.57 -9.40
C ALA A 96 -15.91 -11.06 -8.58
N CYS A 97 -15.68 -10.50 -7.40
CA CYS A 97 -16.70 -9.91 -6.54
C CYS A 97 -16.32 -8.46 -6.15
N ARG A 98 -17.24 -7.73 -5.53
CA ARG A 98 -17.01 -6.34 -5.06
C ARG A 98 -16.91 -6.30 -3.53
N VAL A 99 -15.96 -7.04 -2.99
CA VAL A 99 -15.66 -7.13 -1.55
C VAL A 99 -14.23 -6.66 -1.32
N LEU A 100 -14.00 -5.80 -0.33
CA LEU A 100 -12.66 -5.39 0.09
C LEU A 100 -12.26 -6.21 1.32
N GLN A 101 -11.43 -7.22 1.12
CA GLN A 101 -10.92 -8.08 2.19
C GLN A 101 -9.43 -8.38 1.97
N PRO A 102 -8.55 -7.38 2.17
CA PRO A 102 -7.12 -7.59 2.05
C PRO A 102 -6.58 -8.37 3.25
N ARG A 103 -5.48 -9.10 3.03
CA ARG A 103 -4.74 -9.80 4.08
C ARG A 103 -3.48 -9.02 4.42
N ASP A 104 -3.33 -8.59 5.68
CA ASP A 104 -2.10 -7.94 6.12
C ASP A 104 -0.94 -8.94 6.19
N ASP A 105 0.28 -8.42 6.04
CA ASP A 105 1.50 -9.17 6.34
C ASP A 105 1.53 -9.52 7.84
N PRO A 106 1.49 -10.81 8.21
CA PRO A 106 1.51 -11.23 9.61
C PRO A 106 2.74 -10.72 10.38
N GLN A 107 3.87 -10.47 9.71
CA GLN A 107 5.09 -9.94 10.34
C GLN A 107 4.96 -8.47 10.74
N HIS A 108 4.01 -7.74 10.15
CA HIS A 108 3.78 -6.31 10.36
C HIS A 108 2.41 -6.00 10.95
N ALA A 109 1.56 -7.01 11.19
CA ALA A 109 0.22 -6.86 11.74
C ALA A 109 0.17 -6.14 13.10
N TRP A 110 1.26 -6.20 13.88
CA TRP A 110 1.40 -5.49 15.15
C TRP A 110 1.27 -3.96 15.00
N LEU A 111 1.53 -3.40 13.82
CA LEU A 111 1.33 -1.97 13.54
C LEU A 111 -0.14 -1.52 13.63
N LYS A 112 -1.12 -2.44 13.62
CA LYS A 112 -2.52 -2.07 13.89
C LYS A 112 -2.78 -1.74 15.36
N ASN A 113 -1.92 -2.21 16.25
CA ASN A 113 -2.04 -2.01 17.69
C ASN A 113 -1.22 -0.79 18.12
N CYS A 114 -1.50 0.38 17.51
CA CYS A 114 -0.79 1.63 17.79
C CYS A 114 -0.88 2.05 19.27
N GLU A 115 -1.98 1.72 19.96
CA GLU A 115 -2.20 2.09 21.35
C GLU A 115 -1.14 1.49 22.31
N PRO A 116 -0.88 0.16 22.33
CA PRO A 116 0.25 -0.41 23.06
C PRO A 116 1.63 0.16 22.69
N ILE A 117 1.87 0.47 21.41
CA ILE A 117 3.16 1.03 20.95
C ILE A 117 3.37 2.43 21.53
N VAL A 118 2.32 3.26 21.55
CA VAL A 118 2.35 4.61 22.10
C VAL A 118 2.54 4.57 23.63
N GLU A 119 1.88 3.63 24.32
CA GLU A 119 2.06 3.41 25.77
C GLU A 119 3.49 2.96 26.12
N GLU A 120 4.11 2.06 25.34
CA GLU A 120 5.51 1.64 25.52
C GLU A 120 6.52 2.78 25.32
N LEU A 121 6.18 3.77 24.47
CA LEU A 121 7.00 4.96 24.22
C LEU A 121 6.85 6.05 25.30
N GLY A 122 6.00 5.84 26.31
CA GLY A 122 5.84 6.73 27.46
C GLY A 122 5.13 8.05 27.17
N ALA A 123 4.23 8.06 26.18
CA ALA A 123 3.37 9.20 25.85
C ALA A 123 2.06 9.18 26.67
#